data_AF-A0A1H1BK57-F1
#
_entry.id   AF-A0A1H1BK57-F1
#
_cell.length_a   1.000
_cell.length_b   1.000
_cell.length_c   1.000
_cell.angle_alpha   90.00
_cell.angle_beta   90.00
_cell.angle_gamma   90.00
#
_symmetry.space_group_name_H-M   'P 1'
#
loop_
_entity.id
_entity.type
_entity.pdbx_description
1 polymer ?
#
loop_
_entity_poly.entity_id
_entity_poly.type
_entity_poly.pdbx_seq_one_letter_code
_entity_poly.pdbx_strand_id
1 'polypeptide(L)'
;MSQHAGTVHGVSRRSWVWWTVAFAAPLVSFLPVLPSGYAWVYAGRVTCPAHEALLKDLYPFLEVVFSVPLMWYCGLPAVATAAVAAWAANRWGRPRWGRVTTRILALAVLLSYIPSQAGRAIDTAIDADCLARWGGTDALFYDLLGTGPALVAACALLAAARVPRDRSRRSWPRRTAATLVPFTLLLLLPAADSAAEHITPAAECEEFKSEWHHRRPSGEREFLCFIRQAHPDLFGGMPDRQVLVYGRRLCAIRTGDAPDTLSRQDPRLDAYHMSYSLAALCPDVAALVDREERERKQQEQRELAARKAEERRRCRAAHRRTPRIKPVQTVEKPVWTAYGVMDAYETEEVEEPPTGDDRLVDTRPGAVYVYVHADRLTCVTAETYRRRPPAEPKGWDRVVEIGYTSPTGKLEFQQGSGYRVLPNLLVDGEGRYRLRVHHRGPDREDVQRLLIQVFPAKTSKRSHVTGLRIADRPG
;
A
#
# COMPACT_ATOMS: atom_id res chain seq x y z
N MET A 1 -21.30 -86.38 -40.61
CA MET A 1 -21.09 -84.93 -40.85
C MET A 1 -21.76 -84.17 -39.72
N SER A 2 -21.03 -83.88 -38.63
CA SER A 2 -21.55 -83.11 -37.50
C SER A 2 -21.06 -81.68 -37.64
N GLN A 3 -21.96 -80.75 -37.94
CA GLN A 3 -21.66 -79.32 -38.00
C GLN A 3 -21.40 -78.83 -36.57
N HIS A 4 -20.14 -78.71 -36.20
CA HIS A 4 -19.77 -77.89 -35.04
C HIS A 4 -20.02 -76.43 -35.40
N ALA A 5 -21.19 -75.92 -34.99
CA ALA A 5 -21.47 -74.51 -34.92
C ALA A 5 -20.43 -73.87 -33.97
N GLY A 6 -19.37 -73.32 -34.57
CA GLY A 6 -18.35 -72.56 -33.85
C GLY A 6 -19.04 -71.39 -33.16
N THR A 7 -19.19 -71.48 -31.84
CA THR A 7 -19.64 -70.38 -31.00
C THR A 7 -18.59 -69.28 -31.14
N VAL A 8 -18.91 -68.27 -31.96
CA VAL A 8 -18.14 -67.02 -32.01
C VAL A 8 -18.08 -66.51 -30.58
N HIS A 9 -16.90 -66.54 -29.98
CA HIS A 9 -16.68 -66.06 -28.62
C HIS A 9 -17.06 -64.58 -28.54
N GLY A 10 -18.32 -64.33 -28.17
CA GLY A 10 -18.87 -63.00 -28.04
C GLY A 10 -18.07 -62.22 -27.01
N VAL A 11 -17.73 -60.97 -27.37
CA VAL A 11 -17.12 -60.00 -26.46
C VAL A 11 -17.94 -59.97 -25.18
N SER A 12 -17.31 -60.23 -24.02
CA SER A 12 -18.04 -60.27 -22.75
C SER A 12 -18.80 -58.96 -22.52
N ARG A 13 -20.04 -59.03 -22.00
CA ARG A 13 -20.85 -57.84 -21.70
C ARG A 13 -20.09 -56.78 -20.88
N ARG A 14 -19.14 -57.22 -20.03
CA ARG A 14 -18.27 -56.33 -19.23
C ARG A 14 -17.27 -55.54 -20.05
N SER A 15 -16.73 -56.13 -21.13
CA SER A 15 -15.82 -55.40 -22.02
C SER A 15 -16.56 -54.32 -22.79
N TRP A 16 -17.84 -54.53 -23.14
CA TRP A 16 -18.66 -53.54 -23.83
C TRP A 16 -18.85 -52.27 -23.00
N VAL A 17 -19.09 -52.38 -21.69
CA VAL A 17 -19.23 -51.21 -20.81
C VAL A 17 -17.98 -50.32 -20.86
N TRP A 18 -16.79 -50.91 -20.77
CA TRP A 18 -15.54 -50.15 -20.83
C TRP A 18 -15.29 -49.51 -22.20
N TRP A 19 -15.66 -50.18 -23.29
CA TRP A 19 -15.63 -49.56 -24.61
C TRP A 19 -16.60 -48.38 -24.70
N THR A 20 -17.84 -48.52 -24.21
CA THR A 20 -18.81 -47.43 -24.18
C THR A 20 -18.29 -46.23 -23.38
N VAL A 21 -17.69 -46.46 -22.20
CA VAL A 21 -17.07 -45.39 -21.40
C VAL A 21 -15.90 -44.75 -22.16
N ALA A 22 -15.05 -45.55 -22.81
CA ALA A 22 -13.93 -45.04 -23.60
C ALA A 22 -14.38 -44.14 -24.77
N PHE A 23 -15.51 -44.45 -25.40
CA PHE A 23 -16.10 -43.61 -26.47
C PHE A 23 -16.85 -42.40 -25.93
N ALA A 24 -17.58 -42.55 -24.83
CA ALA A 24 -18.40 -41.47 -24.27
C ALA A 24 -17.54 -40.37 -23.62
N ALA A 25 -16.41 -40.73 -22.99
CA ALA A 25 -15.60 -39.76 -22.26
C ALA A 25 -15.08 -38.61 -23.16
N PRO A 26 -14.41 -38.84 -24.32
CA PRO A 26 -13.96 -37.75 -25.17
C PRO A 26 -15.09 -36.88 -25.75
N LEU A 27 -16.31 -37.44 -25.87
CA LEU A 27 -17.48 -36.69 -26.33
C LEU A 27 -17.95 -35.63 -25.31
N VAL A 28 -17.63 -35.81 -24.02
CA VAL A 28 -17.94 -34.82 -22.97
C VAL A 28 -17.18 -33.52 -23.18
N SER A 29 -15.98 -33.57 -23.77
CA SER A 29 -15.18 -32.39 -24.09
C SER A 29 -15.85 -31.47 -25.14
N PHE A 30 -16.94 -31.92 -25.79
CA PHE A 30 -17.72 -31.12 -26.74
C PHE A 30 -18.96 -30.46 -26.14
N LEU A 31 -19.33 -30.74 -24.88
CA LEU A 31 -20.63 -30.32 -24.31
C LEU A 31 -20.72 -28.83 -23.93
N PRO A 32 -19.63 -28.08 -23.72
CA PRO A 32 -19.73 -26.62 -23.71
C PRO A 32 -18.49 -25.89 -24.26
N VAL A 33 -18.64 -25.23 -25.42
CA VAL A 33 -17.86 -24.04 -25.77
C VAL A 33 -18.87 -22.92 -26.03
N LEU A 34 -19.34 -22.28 -24.96
CA LEU A 34 -19.96 -20.97 -25.09
C LEU A 34 -18.86 -19.94 -25.37
N PRO A 35 -19.14 -18.90 -26.17
CA PRO A 35 -18.14 -17.95 -26.65
C PRO A 35 -17.81 -16.93 -25.54
N SER A 36 -17.10 -17.34 -24.51
CA SER A 36 -16.34 -16.37 -23.70
C SER A 36 -15.03 -16.10 -24.43
N GLY A 37 -14.83 -14.86 -24.88
CA GLY A 37 -13.56 -14.43 -25.47
C GLY A 37 -12.45 -14.56 -24.43
N TYR A 38 -11.56 -15.52 -24.61
CA TYR A 38 -10.42 -15.72 -23.73
C TYR A 38 -9.24 -14.87 -24.19
N ALA A 39 -8.85 -13.91 -23.36
CA ALA A 39 -7.54 -13.28 -23.42
C ALA A 39 -6.65 -13.92 -22.35
N TRP A 40 -5.59 -14.62 -22.76
CA TRP A 40 -4.56 -15.12 -21.86
C TRP A 40 -3.75 -13.93 -21.34
N VAL A 41 -4.11 -13.39 -20.17
CA VAL A 41 -3.32 -12.34 -19.53
C VAL A 41 -2.21 -13.01 -18.71
N TYR A 42 -1.03 -13.14 -19.32
CA TYR A 42 0.19 -13.57 -18.64
C TYR A 42 0.74 -12.42 -17.78
N ALA A 43 0.18 -12.18 -16.60
CA ALA A 43 0.68 -11.16 -15.67
C ALA A 43 0.97 -11.78 -14.30
N GLY A 44 2.16 -12.36 -14.14
CA GLY A 44 2.67 -12.85 -12.86
C GLY A 44 4.18 -13.03 -12.89
N ARG A 45 4.89 -12.57 -11.85
CA ARG A 45 6.36 -12.72 -11.70
C ARG A 45 6.79 -14.01 -10.97
N VAL A 46 5.83 -14.85 -10.56
CA VAL A 46 6.11 -16.13 -9.91
C VAL A 46 6.59 -17.14 -10.97
N THR A 47 7.77 -17.73 -10.74
CA THR A 47 8.32 -18.82 -11.57
C THR A 47 7.71 -20.14 -11.15
N CYS A 48 6.98 -20.79 -12.05
CA CYS A 48 6.32 -22.07 -11.80
C CYS A 48 7.09 -23.16 -12.55
N PRO A 49 7.90 -23.97 -11.84
CA PRO A 49 8.94 -24.79 -12.47
C PRO A 49 8.35 -25.84 -13.42
N ALA A 50 7.20 -26.44 -13.10
CA ALA A 50 6.60 -27.44 -13.98
C ALA A 50 5.92 -26.79 -15.19
N HIS A 51 5.30 -25.62 -15.03
CA HIS A 51 4.77 -24.82 -16.14
C HIS A 51 5.88 -24.37 -17.09
N GLU A 52 7.01 -23.91 -16.56
CA GLU A 52 8.18 -23.51 -17.35
C GLU A 52 8.80 -24.70 -18.09
N ALA A 53 8.99 -25.84 -17.41
CA ALA A 53 9.45 -27.07 -18.05
C ALA A 53 8.46 -27.56 -19.12
N LEU A 54 7.15 -27.47 -18.85
CA LEU A 54 6.12 -27.85 -19.82
C LEU A 54 6.20 -26.96 -21.05
N LEU A 55 6.22 -25.64 -20.90
CA LEU A 55 6.26 -24.71 -22.03
C LEU A 55 7.58 -24.75 -22.80
N LYS A 56 8.71 -24.85 -22.10
CA LYS A 56 10.03 -24.74 -22.71
C LYS A 56 10.50 -26.05 -23.33
N ASP A 57 10.36 -27.15 -22.59
CA ASP A 57 10.98 -28.42 -22.94
C ASP A 57 9.98 -29.40 -23.55
N LEU A 58 8.72 -29.39 -23.08
CA LEU A 58 7.74 -30.40 -23.49
C LEU A 58 6.74 -29.92 -24.56
N TYR A 59 6.43 -28.63 -24.63
CA TYR A 59 5.43 -28.07 -25.54
C TYR A 59 5.78 -28.32 -27.02
N PRO A 60 7.04 -28.13 -27.48
CA PRO A 60 7.38 -28.45 -28.88
C PRO A 60 7.14 -29.92 -29.22
N PHE A 61 7.37 -30.83 -28.26
CA PHE A 61 7.09 -32.25 -28.44
C PHE A 61 5.57 -32.52 -28.45
N LEU A 62 4.81 -31.92 -27.53
CA LEU A 62 3.36 -32.08 -27.47
C LEU A 62 2.67 -31.52 -28.72
N GLU A 63 3.17 -30.44 -29.31
CA GLU A 63 2.65 -29.88 -30.56
C GLU A 63 2.76 -30.91 -31.70
N VAL A 64 3.92 -31.57 -31.83
CA VAL A 64 4.11 -32.67 -32.79
C VAL A 64 3.17 -33.83 -32.47
N VAL A 65 3.02 -34.21 -31.20
CA VAL A 65 2.12 -35.31 -30.80
C VAL A 65 0.65 -34.99 -31.11
N PHE A 66 0.20 -33.76 -30.85
CA PHE A 66 -1.17 -33.32 -31.13
C PHE A 66 -1.43 -33.07 -32.62
N SER A 67 -0.39 -32.91 -33.44
CA SER A 67 -0.52 -32.92 -34.91
C SER A 67 -0.89 -34.31 -35.46
N VAL A 68 -0.63 -35.39 -34.71
CA VAL A 68 -0.99 -36.76 -35.10
C VAL A 68 -2.51 -36.93 -35.02
N PRO A 69 -3.21 -37.33 -36.10
CA PRO A 69 -4.67 -37.46 -36.11
C PRO A 69 -5.25 -38.39 -35.04
N LEU A 70 -4.46 -39.35 -34.54
CA LEU A 70 -4.85 -40.23 -33.44
C LEU A 70 -5.11 -39.49 -32.13
N MET A 71 -4.47 -38.34 -31.91
CA MET A 71 -4.58 -37.55 -30.67
C MET A 71 -5.65 -36.46 -30.74
N TRP A 72 -6.21 -36.20 -31.91
CA TRP A 72 -7.28 -35.20 -32.09
C TRP A 72 -8.50 -35.52 -31.23
N TYR A 73 -9.27 -34.49 -30.90
CA TYR A 73 -10.51 -34.64 -30.15
C TYR A 73 -10.34 -35.47 -28.87
N CYS A 74 -9.32 -35.12 -28.08
CA CYS A 74 -9.03 -35.80 -26.80
C CYS A 74 -8.73 -37.30 -26.97
N GLY A 75 -8.15 -37.70 -28.10
CA GLY A 75 -7.78 -39.09 -28.40
C GLY A 75 -8.94 -39.97 -28.91
N LEU A 76 -10.08 -39.39 -29.31
CA LEU A 76 -11.22 -40.15 -29.84
C LEU A 76 -10.84 -41.05 -31.04
N PRO A 77 -10.02 -40.63 -32.01
CA PRO A 77 -9.59 -41.51 -33.10
C PRO A 77 -8.69 -42.67 -32.64
N ALA A 78 -7.87 -42.47 -31.60
CA ALA A 78 -7.13 -43.55 -30.95
C ALA A 78 -8.07 -44.56 -30.27
N VAL A 79 -9.12 -44.11 -29.60
CA VAL A 79 -10.16 -44.99 -29.02
C VAL A 79 -10.84 -45.80 -30.13
N ALA A 80 -11.26 -45.15 -31.22
CA ALA A 80 -11.91 -45.80 -32.35
C ALA A 80 -11.01 -46.85 -33.01
N THR A 81 -9.74 -46.50 -33.24
CA THR A 81 -8.74 -47.40 -33.82
C THR A 81 -8.46 -48.59 -32.90
N ALA A 82 -8.38 -48.35 -31.59
CA ALA A 82 -8.23 -49.41 -30.61
C ALA A 82 -9.42 -50.39 -30.63
N ALA A 83 -10.65 -49.88 -30.76
CA ALA A 83 -11.86 -50.68 -30.83
C ALA A 83 -11.91 -51.54 -32.10
N VAL A 84 -11.62 -50.93 -33.26
CA VAL A 84 -11.56 -51.63 -34.56
C VAL A 84 -10.46 -52.69 -34.56
N ALA A 85 -9.26 -52.36 -34.03
CA ALA A 85 -8.16 -53.32 -33.92
C ALA A 85 -8.51 -54.49 -33.01
N ALA A 86 -9.15 -54.23 -31.87
CA ALA A 86 -9.61 -55.28 -30.96
C ALA A 86 -10.68 -56.18 -31.62
N TRP A 87 -11.63 -55.60 -32.35
CA TRP A 87 -12.67 -56.32 -33.08
C TRP A 87 -12.09 -57.19 -34.20
N ALA A 88 -11.24 -56.61 -35.06
CA ALA A 88 -10.62 -57.31 -36.18
C ALA A 88 -9.71 -58.45 -35.69
N ALA A 89 -8.91 -58.20 -34.66
CA ALA A 89 -8.04 -59.22 -34.05
C ALA A 89 -8.84 -60.39 -33.47
N ASN A 90 -10.02 -60.14 -32.88
CA ASN A 90 -10.91 -61.20 -32.41
C ASN A 90 -11.49 -62.00 -33.60
N ARG A 91 -11.92 -61.32 -34.67
CA ARG A 91 -12.49 -61.98 -35.85
C ARG A 91 -11.47 -62.86 -36.60
N TRP A 92 -10.19 -62.50 -36.56
CA TRP A 92 -9.10 -63.29 -37.13
C TRP A 92 -8.48 -64.30 -36.15
N GLY A 93 -9.08 -64.53 -34.97
CA GLY A 93 -8.56 -65.49 -34.00
C GLY A 93 -7.21 -65.09 -33.38
N ARG A 94 -6.83 -63.82 -33.44
CA ARG A 94 -5.56 -63.26 -32.95
C ARG A 94 -5.76 -62.23 -31.82
N PRO A 95 -6.50 -62.54 -30.73
CA PRO A 95 -6.91 -61.57 -29.71
C PRO A 95 -5.74 -60.92 -28.95
N ARG A 96 -4.54 -61.52 -28.99
CA ARG A 96 -3.33 -60.92 -28.43
C ARG A 96 -2.94 -59.61 -29.13
N TRP A 97 -3.06 -59.56 -30.45
CA TRP A 97 -2.70 -58.39 -31.24
C TRP A 97 -3.58 -57.20 -30.89
N GLY A 98 -4.90 -57.38 -30.88
CA GLY A 98 -5.85 -56.34 -30.50
C GLY A 98 -5.56 -55.75 -29.12
N ARG A 99 -5.26 -56.60 -28.11
CA ARG A 99 -4.92 -56.12 -26.76
C ARG A 99 -3.62 -55.32 -26.70
N VAL A 100 -2.60 -55.75 -27.42
CA VAL A 100 -1.32 -55.02 -27.47
C VAL A 100 -1.55 -53.65 -28.11
N THR A 101 -2.25 -53.60 -29.25
CA THR A 101 -2.59 -52.34 -29.91
C THR A 101 -3.41 -51.41 -29.01
N THR A 102 -4.46 -51.92 -28.34
CA THR A 102 -5.26 -51.11 -27.41
C THR A 102 -4.42 -50.54 -26.26
N ARG A 103 -3.47 -51.31 -25.72
CA ARG A 103 -2.58 -50.83 -24.65
C ARG A 103 -1.61 -49.76 -25.13
N ILE A 104 -1.02 -49.95 -26.32
CA ILE A 104 -0.12 -48.97 -26.91
C ILE A 104 -0.86 -47.65 -27.14
N LEU A 105 -2.06 -47.71 -27.72
CA LEU A 105 -2.88 -46.51 -27.95
C LEU A 105 -3.31 -45.85 -26.65
N ALA A 106 -3.70 -46.62 -25.63
CA ALA A 106 -4.03 -46.05 -24.33
C ALA A 106 -2.82 -45.40 -23.63
N LEU A 107 -1.64 -46.03 -23.71
CA LEU A 107 -0.41 -45.45 -23.19
C LEU A 107 -0.01 -44.18 -23.92
N ALA A 108 -0.17 -44.15 -25.26
CA ALA A 108 0.07 -42.94 -26.04
C ALA A 108 -0.82 -41.79 -25.56
N VAL A 109 -2.14 -42.03 -25.39
CA VAL A 109 -3.05 -41.02 -24.86
C VAL A 109 -2.64 -40.58 -23.44
N LEU A 110 -2.31 -41.50 -22.54
CA LEU A 110 -1.86 -41.13 -21.19
C LEU A 110 -0.60 -40.26 -21.21
N LEU A 111 0.41 -40.65 -21.99
CA LEU A 111 1.67 -39.91 -22.07
C LEU A 111 1.51 -38.50 -22.65
N SER A 112 0.53 -38.30 -23.54
CA SER A 112 0.24 -36.98 -24.13
C SER A 112 -0.48 -36.04 -23.16
N TYR A 113 -1.35 -36.56 -22.29
CA TYR A 113 -2.26 -35.74 -21.48
C TYR A 113 -1.92 -35.69 -19.98
N ILE A 114 -1.10 -36.60 -19.45
CA ILE A 114 -0.64 -36.57 -18.05
C ILE A 114 0.27 -35.36 -17.75
N PRO A 115 1.24 -34.97 -18.60
CA PRO A 115 2.22 -33.97 -18.20
C PRO A 115 1.62 -32.61 -17.83
N SER A 116 0.57 -32.15 -18.52
CA SER A 116 -0.10 -30.89 -18.18
C SER A 116 -0.81 -30.97 -16.83
N GLN A 117 -1.50 -32.08 -16.56
CA GLN A 117 -2.19 -32.30 -15.28
C GLN A 117 -1.21 -32.46 -14.11
N ALA A 118 -0.15 -33.23 -14.32
CA ALA A 118 0.89 -33.43 -13.33
C ALA A 118 1.65 -32.13 -13.05
N GLY A 119 2.00 -31.38 -14.11
CA GLY A 119 2.71 -30.11 -13.98
C GLY A 119 1.89 -29.09 -13.19
N ARG A 120 0.59 -28.96 -13.49
CA ARG A 120 -0.29 -28.08 -12.70
C ARG A 120 -0.40 -28.55 -11.25
N ALA A 121 -0.65 -29.83 -11.01
CA ALA A 121 -0.77 -30.35 -9.65
C ALA A 121 0.51 -30.12 -8.82
N ILE A 122 1.68 -30.27 -9.44
CA ILE A 122 2.97 -29.99 -8.82
C ILE A 122 3.10 -28.50 -8.50
N ASP A 123 2.88 -27.63 -9.48
CA ASP A 123 3.05 -26.19 -9.28
C ASP A 123 2.05 -25.62 -8.27
N THR A 124 0.78 -26.03 -8.30
CA THR A 124 -0.22 -25.60 -7.30
C THR A 124 0.10 -26.12 -5.91
N ALA A 125 0.75 -27.29 -5.80
CA ALA A 125 1.23 -27.79 -4.51
C ALA A 125 2.47 -27.05 -3.99
N ILE A 126 3.28 -26.48 -4.89
CA ILE A 126 4.44 -25.64 -4.53
C ILE A 126 3.98 -24.24 -4.13
N ASP A 127 3.11 -23.64 -4.94
CA ASP A 127 2.62 -22.28 -4.76
C ASP A 127 1.21 -22.14 -5.35
N ALA A 128 0.25 -21.70 -4.54
CA ALA A 128 -1.12 -21.47 -4.98
C ALA A 128 -1.19 -20.39 -6.09
N ASP A 129 -0.28 -19.41 -6.09
CA ASP A 129 -0.22 -18.36 -7.12
C ASP A 129 0.17 -18.92 -8.49
N CYS A 130 0.80 -20.10 -8.53
CA CYS A 130 1.04 -20.77 -9.80
C CYS A 130 -0.27 -21.16 -10.50
N LEU A 131 -1.37 -21.38 -9.78
CA LEU A 131 -2.67 -21.64 -10.41
C LEU A 131 -3.08 -20.48 -11.32
N ALA A 132 -2.83 -19.23 -10.93
CA ALA A 132 -3.10 -18.06 -11.78
C ALA A 132 -2.25 -18.09 -13.06
N ARG A 133 -0.99 -18.52 -12.97
CA ARG A 133 -0.11 -18.69 -14.13
C ARG A 133 -0.57 -19.78 -15.09
N TRP A 134 -1.19 -20.83 -14.55
CA TRP A 134 -1.90 -21.86 -15.33
C TRP A 134 -3.25 -21.40 -15.90
N GLY A 135 -3.64 -20.14 -15.71
CA GLY A 135 -4.88 -19.53 -16.20
C GLY A 135 -6.04 -19.53 -15.19
N GLY A 136 -5.74 -19.76 -13.91
CA GLY A 136 -6.69 -19.69 -12.80
C GLY A 136 -7.68 -20.87 -12.73
N THR A 137 -8.75 -20.68 -11.96
CA THR A 137 -9.82 -21.68 -11.81
C THR A 137 -10.56 -21.95 -13.11
N ASP A 138 -10.65 -20.94 -13.99
CA ASP A 138 -11.29 -21.08 -15.29
C ASP A 138 -10.49 -22.04 -16.17
N ALA A 139 -9.18 -21.81 -16.31
CA ALA A 139 -8.33 -22.73 -17.07
C ALA A 139 -8.29 -24.14 -16.45
N LEU A 140 -8.35 -24.26 -15.11
CA LEU A 140 -8.49 -25.55 -14.44
C LEU A 140 -9.77 -26.27 -14.89
N PHE A 141 -10.90 -25.56 -14.93
CA PHE A 141 -12.17 -26.12 -15.39
C PHE A 141 -12.11 -26.56 -16.86
N TYR A 142 -11.56 -25.71 -17.74
CA TYR A 142 -11.42 -26.04 -19.16
C TYR A 142 -10.49 -27.21 -19.40
N ASP A 143 -9.38 -27.28 -18.69
CA ASP A 143 -8.43 -28.36 -18.85
C ASP A 143 -8.97 -29.66 -18.22
N LEU A 144 -9.68 -29.59 -17.09
CA LEU A 144 -10.39 -30.75 -16.54
C LEU A 144 -11.48 -31.27 -17.48
N LEU A 145 -12.19 -30.39 -18.20
CA LEU A 145 -13.17 -30.78 -19.22
C LEU A 145 -12.54 -31.19 -20.55
N GLY A 146 -11.36 -30.66 -20.87
CA GLY A 146 -10.63 -30.92 -22.10
C GLY A 146 -9.82 -32.21 -22.01
N THR A 147 -8.84 -32.26 -21.11
CA THR A 147 -7.86 -33.35 -21.04
C THR A 147 -8.26 -34.44 -20.04
N GLY A 148 -9.06 -34.11 -19.02
CA GLY A 148 -9.61 -35.08 -18.06
C GLY A 148 -10.34 -36.25 -18.73
N PRO A 149 -11.24 -36.04 -19.71
CA PRO A 149 -11.92 -37.14 -20.37
C PRO A 149 -11.02 -38.01 -21.24
N ALA A 150 -9.92 -37.47 -21.79
CA ALA A 150 -8.91 -38.26 -22.49
C ALA A 150 -8.24 -39.28 -21.55
N LEU A 151 -7.92 -38.87 -20.33
CA LEU A 151 -7.33 -39.76 -19.31
C LEU A 151 -8.32 -40.85 -18.86
N VAL A 152 -9.60 -40.49 -18.71
CA VAL A 152 -10.67 -41.46 -18.42
C VAL A 152 -10.81 -42.46 -19.57
N ALA A 153 -10.81 -41.99 -20.82
CA ALA A 153 -10.88 -42.84 -22.00
C ALA A 153 -9.71 -43.82 -22.06
N ALA A 154 -8.49 -43.36 -21.83
CA ALA A 154 -7.30 -44.21 -21.82
C ALA A 154 -7.34 -45.26 -20.69
N CYS A 155 -7.79 -44.88 -19.49
CA CYS A 155 -7.99 -45.83 -18.40
C CYS A 155 -9.05 -46.90 -18.75
N ALA A 156 -10.15 -46.48 -19.40
CA ALA A 156 -11.20 -47.39 -19.86
C ALA A 156 -10.70 -48.33 -20.97
N LEU A 157 -9.87 -47.86 -21.90
CA LEU A 157 -9.19 -48.70 -22.89
C LEU A 157 -8.29 -49.76 -22.22
N LEU A 158 -7.48 -49.36 -21.24
CA LEU A 158 -6.64 -50.30 -20.48
C LEU A 158 -7.48 -51.34 -19.75
N ALA A 159 -8.62 -50.95 -19.19
CA ALA A 159 -9.57 -51.86 -18.55
C ALA A 159 -10.21 -52.83 -19.57
N ALA A 160 -10.62 -52.33 -20.74
CA ALA A 160 -11.17 -53.13 -21.83
C ALA A 160 -10.15 -54.14 -22.39
N ALA A 161 -8.87 -53.80 -22.41
CA ALA A 161 -7.78 -54.66 -22.90
C ALA A 161 -7.33 -55.74 -21.88
N ARG A 162 -7.94 -55.81 -20.69
CA ARG A 162 -7.60 -56.85 -19.70
C ARG A 162 -8.18 -58.19 -20.14
N VAL A 163 -7.32 -59.22 -20.15
CA VAL A 163 -7.78 -60.61 -20.37
C VAL A 163 -8.65 -60.99 -19.18
N PRO A 164 -9.90 -61.44 -19.37
CA PRO A 164 -10.63 -62.11 -18.32
C PRO A 164 -9.81 -63.33 -17.94
N ARG A 165 -9.08 -63.27 -16.82
CA ARG A 165 -8.45 -64.45 -16.27
C ARG A 165 -9.58 -65.36 -15.82
N ASP A 166 -9.69 -66.54 -16.43
CA ASP A 166 -10.51 -67.64 -15.93
C ASP A 166 -9.99 -68.03 -14.55
N ARG A 167 -10.45 -67.32 -13.52
CA ARG A 167 -10.17 -67.63 -12.13
C ARG A 167 -11.45 -67.48 -11.33
N SER A 168 -12.01 -68.66 -11.04
CA SER A 168 -12.65 -69.05 -9.79
C SER A 168 -13.28 -67.90 -8.99
N ARG A 169 -14.61 -67.88 -9.03
CA ARG A 169 -15.51 -67.17 -8.10
C ARG A 169 -14.92 -67.02 -6.69
N ARG A 170 -14.43 -65.83 -6.34
CA ARG A 170 -14.71 -65.08 -5.08
C ARG A 170 -13.62 -64.03 -4.83
N SER A 171 -14.05 -62.82 -4.48
CA SER A 171 -13.27 -61.70 -3.86
C SER A 171 -12.71 -60.55 -4.72
N TRP A 172 -12.98 -60.47 -6.03
CA TRP A 172 -12.39 -59.38 -6.84
C TRP A 172 -12.89 -57.93 -6.60
N PRO A 173 -14.13 -57.62 -6.16
CA PRO A 173 -14.56 -56.21 -6.07
C PRO A 173 -13.81 -55.39 -5.01
N ARG A 174 -13.12 -56.03 -4.04
CA ARG A 174 -12.33 -55.32 -3.02
C ARG A 174 -10.99 -54.79 -3.54
N ARG A 175 -10.39 -55.37 -4.59
CA ARG A 175 -9.02 -54.98 -5.02
C ARG A 175 -9.01 -53.83 -6.02
N THR A 176 -10.05 -53.67 -6.83
CA THR A 176 -10.16 -52.53 -7.76
C THR A 176 -10.61 -51.25 -7.05
N ALA A 177 -11.43 -51.36 -6.00
CA ALA A 177 -11.77 -50.23 -5.14
C ALA A 177 -10.54 -49.70 -4.38
N ALA A 178 -9.66 -50.60 -3.92
CA ALA A 178 -8.46 -50.24 -3.16
C ALA A 178 -7.41 -49.43 -3.96
N THR A 179 -7.41 -49.49 -5.30
CA THR A 179 -6.47 -48.71 -6.13
C THR A 179 -7.05 -47.38 -6.60
N LEU A 180 -8.38 -47.27 -6.73
CA LEU A 180 -9.02 -46.03 -7.17
C LEU A 180 -9.13 -45.01 -6.04
N VAL A 181 -9.51 -45.45 -4.83
CA VAL A 181 -9.69 -44.57 -3.65
C VAL A 181 -8.46 -43.73 -3.29
N PRO A 182 -7.23 -44.28 -3.18
CA PRO A 182 -6.05 -43.47 -2.86
C PRO A 182 -5.69 -42.49 -3.98
N PHE A 183 -5.95 -42.84 -5.25
CA PHE A 183 -5.74 -41.93 -6.37
C PHE A 183 -6.74 -40.76 -6.35
N THR A 184 -8.01 -41.04 -6.05
CA THR A 184 -9.03 -39.99 -5.86
C THR A 184 -8.73 -39.13 -4.64
N LEU A 185 -8.23 -39.71 -3.53
CA LEU A 185 -7.83 -38.98 -2.33
C LEU A 185 -6.58 -38.11 -2.56
N LEU A 186 -5.57 -38.61 -3.28
CA LEU A 186 -4.38 -37.83 -3.63
C LEU A 186 -4.70 -36.67 -4.59
N LEU A 187 -5.72 -36.83 -5.44
CA LEU A 187 -6.24 -35.74 -6.28
C LEU A 187 -7.09 -34.72 -5.50
N LEU A 188 -7.64 -35.09 -4.35
CA LEU A 188 -8.48 -34.21 -3.50
C LEU A 188 -7.72 -33.57 -2.33
N LEU A 189 -6.54 -34.08 -1.97
CA LEU A 189 -5.68 -33.57 -0.89
C LEU A 189 -5.25 -32.09 -1.07
N PRO A 190 -4.87 -31.62 -2.28
CA PRO A 190 -4.56 -30.21 -2.48
C PRO A 190 -5.77 -29.31 -2.25
N ALA A 191 -6.98 -29.78 -2.56
CA ALA A 191 -8.22 -29.01 -2.39
C ALA A 191 -8.64 -28.89 -0.91
N ALA A 192 -8.23 -29.83 -0.06
CA ALA A 192 -8.53 -29.80 1.38
C ALA A 192 -7.57 -28.91 2.18
N ASP A 193 -6.30 -28.82 1.76
CA ASP A 193 -5.31 -27.91 2.38
C ASP A 193 -5.40 -26.48 1.84
N SER A 194 -6.13 -26.28 0.74
CA SER A 194 -6.50 -24.96 0.20
C SER A 194 -7.78 -24.40 0.84
N ALA A 195 -8.12 -24.81 2.08
CA ALA A 195 -9.19 -24.15 2.83
C ALA A 195 -8.83 -22.67 2.92
N ALA A 196 -9.53 -21.84 2.14
CA ALA A 196 -9.17 -20.46 1.82
C ALA A 196 -8.67 -19.73 3.07
N GLU A 197 -7.34 -19.56 3.17
CA GLU A 197 -6.77 -18.82 4.28
C GLU A 197 -7.32 -17.39 4.23
N HIS A 198 -7.72 -16.88 5.39
CA HIS A 198 -8.34 -15.56 5.46
C HIS A 198 -7.36 -14.48 4.98
N ILE A 199 -7.82 -13.66 4.06
CA ILE A 199 -7.15 -12.44 3.61
C ILE A 199 -8.02 -11.29 4.10
N THR A 200 -7.56 -10.56 5.11
CA THR A 200 -8.21 -9.31 5.54
C THR A 200 -8.21 -8.32 4.36
N PRO A 201 -9.36 -8.01 3.74
CA PRO A 201 -9.42 -7.12 2.58
C PRO A 201 -9.15 -5.67 2.98
N ALA A 202 -8.65 -4.86 2.05
CA ALA A 202 -8.35 -3.45 2.31
C ALA A 202 -9.55 -2.66 2.85
N ALA A 203 -10.77 -3.00 2.42
CA ALA A 203 -12.02 -2.39 2.88
C ALA A 203 -12.26 -2.58 4.40
N GLU A 204 -11.91 -3.74 4.96
CA GLU A 204 -11.96 -3.98 6.40
C GLU A 204 -10.95 -3.14 7.18
N CYS A 205 -9.98 -2.53 6.48
CA CYS A 205 -8.99 -1.63 7.03
C CYS A 205 -9.32 -0.14 6.80
N GLU A 206 -10.31 0.19 5.96
CA GLU A 206 -10.71 1.57 5.68
C GLU A 206 -11.52 2.20 6.81
N GLU A 207 -12.27 1.39 7.57
CA GLU A 207 -13.04 1.82 8.74
C GLU A 207 -12.15 2.51 9.80
N PHE A 208 -10.83 2.31 9.74
CA PHE A 208 -9.85 2.88 10.67
C PHE A 208 -9.31 4.26 10.30
N LYS A 209 -9.66 4.80 9.11
CA LYS A 209 -9.18 6.14 8.68
C LYS A 209 -10.05 7.29 9.17
N SER A 210 -11.31 7.04 9.55
CA SER A 210 -12.31 8.10 9.75
C SER A 210 -12.54 8.54 11.20
N GLU A 211 -12.14 7.76 12.20
CA GLU A 211 -12.38 8.12 13.61
C GLU A 211 -11.08 8.32 14.39
N TRP A 212 -10.78 9.59 14.68
CA TRP A 212 -9.53 10.00 15.27
C TRP A 212 -9.24 9.46 16.69
N HIS A 213 -10.15 8.80 17.42
CA HIS A 213 -9.87 8.60 18.85
C HIS A 213 -10.28 7.36 19.64
N HIS A 214 -11.04 6.36 19.18
CA HIS A 214 -11.57 5.41 20.20
C HIS A 214 -11.06 3.98 20.25
N ARG A 215 -10.72 3.30 19.15
CA ARG A 215 -9.98 2.02 19.23
C ARG A 215 -9.19 1.78 17.96
N ARG A 216 -7.93 2.23 17.92
CA ARG A 216 -7.00 1.63 16.96
C ARG A 216 -6.91 0.14 17.29
N PRO A 217 -7.07 -0.76 16.32
CA PRO A 217 -6.70 -2.15 16.53
C PRO A 217 -5.25 -2.15 17.02
N SER A 218 -4.93 -3.03 17.95
CA SER A 218 -3.55 -3.26 18.42
C SER A 218 -3.10 -4.63 17.97
N GLY A 219 -1.79 -4.86 17.91
CA GLY A 219 -1.26 -6.19 17.62
C GLY A 219 -1.28 -6.53 16.13
N GLU A 220 -1.63 -7.77 15.83
CA GLU A 220 -1.56 -8.37 14.49
C GLU A 220 -2.46 -7.68 13.47
N ARG A 221 -3.69 -7.30 13.86
CA ARG A 221 -4.65 -6.65 12.94
C ARG A 221 -4.18 -5.25 12.52
N GLU A 222 -3.55 -4.51 13.43
CA GLU A 222 -2.98 -3.19 13.11
C GLU A 222 -1.86 -3.33 12.08
N PHE A 223 -0.96 -4.29 12.30
CA PHE A 223 0.13 -4.59 11.39
C PHE A 223 -0.38 -5.01 10.00
N LEU A 224 -1.35 -5.93 9.93
CA LEU A 224 -1.95 -6.40 8.68
C LEU A 224 -2.59 -5.25 7.88
N CYS A 225 -3.37 -4.41 8.55
CA CYS A 225 -4.02 -3.28 7.90
C CYS A 225 -3.03 -2.22 7.42
N PHE A 226 -2.05 -1.87 8.26
CA PHE A 226 -1.02 -0.93 7.87
C PHE A 226 -0.25 -1.45 6.64
N ILE A 227 0.20 -2.70 6.68
CA ILE A 227 1.12 -3.21 5.66
C ILE A 227 0.44 -3.40 4.31
N ARG A 228 -0.82 -3.83 4.28
CA ARG A 228 -1.58 -3.95 3.03
C ARG A 228 -1.96 -2.60 2.43
N GLN A 229 -2.16 -1.57 3.26
CA GLN A 229 -2.40 -0.21 2.75
C GLN A 229 -1.12 0.45 2.23
N ALA A 230 0.01 0.23 2.91
CA ALA A 230 1.30 0.79 2.52
C ALA A 230 1.89 0.10 1.27
N HIS A 231 1.66 -1.22 1.14
CA HIS A 231 2.24 -2.05 0.09
C HIS A 231 1.22 -3.05 -0.49
N PRO A 232 0.15 -2.55 -1.15
CA PRO A 232 -0.92 -3.39 -1.69
C PRO A 232 -0.44 -4.35 -2.79
N ASP A 233 0.59 -3.96 -3.54
CA ASP A 233 1.21 -4.77 -4.59
C ASP A 233 1.99 -5.97 -4.05
N LEU A 234 2.47 -5.89 -2.80
CA LEU A 234 3.25 -6.95 -2.15
C LEU A 234 2.39 -7.88 -1.28
N PHE A 235 1.43 -7.31 -0.53
CA PHE A 235 0.69 -8.07 0.49
C PHE A 235 -0.82 -8.18 0.22
N GLY A 236 -1.32 -7.60 -0.87
CA GLY A 236 -2.76 -7.55 -1.17
C GLY A 236 -3.39 -8.93 -1.40
N GLY A 237 -2.66 -9.85 -2.05
CA GLY A 237 -3.11 -11.23 -2.29
C GLY A 237 -2.60 -12.26 -1.28
N MET A 238 -1.69 -11.87 -0.40
CA MET A 238 -1.02 -12.80 0.52
C MET A 238 -1.94 -13.13 1.70
N PRO A 239 -2.06 -14.40 2.13
CA PRO A 239 -2.80 -14.77 3.35
C PRO A 239 -2.30 -14.10 4.62
N ASP A 240 -3.21 -13.76 5.55
CA ASP A 240 -2.88 -13.05 6.80
C ASP A 240 -1.75 -13.72 7.58
N ARG A 241 -1.79 -15.06 7.67
CA ARG A 241 -0.79 -15.86 8.38
C ARG A 241 0.60 -15.69 7.78
N GLN A 242 0.70 -15.66 6.46
CA GLN A 242 1.99 -15.49 5.77
C GLN A 242 2.52 -14.07 5.99
N VAL A 243 1.66 -13.06 5.91
CA VAL A 243 2.02 -11.66 6.20
C VAL A 243 2.53 -11.53 7.65
N LEU A 244 1.89 -12.18 8.62
CA LEU A 244 2.31 -12.16 10.02
C LEU A 244 3.64 -12.87 10.26
N VAL A 245 3.86 -14.04 9.65
CA VAL A 245 5.16 -14.75 9.70
C VAL A 245 6.25 -13.86 9.11
N TYR A 246 5.97 -13.19 8.00
CA TYR A 246 6.87 -12.25 7.37
C TYR A 246 7.20 -11.07 8.30
N GLY A 247 6.20 -10.45 8.92
CA GLY A 247 6.36 -9.37 9.89
C GLY A 247 7.22 -9.76 11.09
N ARG A 248 6.99 -10.95 11.67
CA ARG A 248 7.81 -11.44 12.81
C ARG A 248 9.26 -11.66 12.43
N ARG A 249 9.54 -12.09 11.19
CA ARG A 249 10.93 -12.18 10.68
C ARG A 249 11.59 -10.81 10.58
N LEU A 250 10.86 -9.79 10.11
CA LEU A 250 11.36 -8.41 10.10
C LEU A 250 11.61 -7.88 11.51
N CYS A 251 10.81 -8.26 12.50
CA CYS A 251 11.08 -7.90 13.89
C CYS A 251 12.44 -8.43 14.37
N ALA A 252 12.75 -9.71 14.10
CA ALA A 252 14.04 -10.31 14.45
C ALA A 252 15.21 -9.61 13.74
N ILE A 253 15.02 -9.14 12.49
CA ILE A 253 16.03 -8.33 11.80
C ILE A 253 16.22 -6.98 12.51
N ARG A 254 15.11 -6.30 12.86
CA ARG A 254 15.14 -4.97 13.47
C ARG A 254 15.79 -4.96 14.85
N THR A 255 15.59 -6.02 15.64
CA THR A 255 16.22 -6.21 16.95
C THR A 255 17.67 -6.68 16.87
N GLY A 256 18.15 -7.07 15.68
CA GLY A 256 19.50 -7.58 15.45
C GLY A 256 19.66 -9.08 15.73
N ASP A 257 18.57 -9.80 15.96
CA ASP A 257 18.56 -11.24 16.20
C ASP A 257 18.70 -12.07 14.90
N ALA A 258 18.49 -11.45 13.75
CA ALA A 258 18.62 -12.06 12.43
C ALA A 258 19.39 -11.16 11.45
N PRO A 259 20.17 -11.74 10.52
CA PRO A 259 20.83 -10.96 9.48
C PRO A 259 19.81 -10.36 8.52
N ASP A 260 20.06 -9.13 8.07
CA ASP A 260 19.22 -8.46 7.08
C ASP A 260 19.44 -9.03 5.67
N THR A 261 18.78 -10.16 5.43
CA THR A 261 18.73 -10.81 4.12
C THR A 261 17.56 -10.29 3.27
N LEU A 262 16.52 -9.74 3.90
CA LEU A 262 15.26 -9.39 3.23
C LEU A 262 15.35 -8.05 2.51
N SER A 263 15.96 -7.03 3.13
CA SER A 263 16.07 -5.71 2.49
C SER A 263 17.05 -5.72 1.31
N ARG A 264 17.95 -6.72 1.24
CA ARG A 264 18.77 -6.98 0.05
C ARG A 264 17.98 -7.54 -1.13
N GLN A 265 16.89 -8.26 -0.87
CA GLN A 265 16.03 -8.83 -1.91
C GLN A 265 15.03 -7.80 -2.43
N ASP A 266 14.43 -7.01 -1.54
CA ASP A 266 13.57 -5.89 -1.90
C ASP A 266 13.81 -4.70 -0.94
N PRO A 267 14.38 -3.58 -1.42
CA PRO A 267 14.62 -2.39 -0.61
C PRO A 267 13.36 -1.79 0.03
N ARG A 268 12.17 -2.09 -0.51
CA ARG A 268 10.89 -1.65 0.07
C ARG A 268 10.56 -2.36 1.38
N LEU A 269 11.24 -3.46 1.67
CA LEU A 269 11.06 -4.29 2.86
C LEU A 269 12.18 -4.03 3.88
N ASP A 270 12.51 -2.75 4.04
CA ASP A 270 13.47 -2.28 5.05
C ASP A 270 12.83 -2.31 6.45
N ALA A 271 13.38 -3.17 7.31
CA ALA A 271 12.96 -3.30 8.70
C ALA A 271 13.06 -1.97 9.46
N TYR A 272 13.98 -1.08 9.08
CA TYR A 272 14.12 0.25 9.66
C TYR A 272 12.94 1.15 9.29
N HIS A 273 12.60 1.27 8.01
CA HIS A 273 11.45 2.06 7.55
C HIS A 273 10.10 1.52 8.06
N MET A 274 10.02 0.21 8.31
CA MET A 274 8.83 -0.46 8.83
C MET A 274 8.72 -0.47 10.36
N SER A 275 9.66 0.15 11.10
CA SER A 275 9.74 0.04 12.57
C SER A 275 8.44 0.42 13.29
N TYR A 276 7.72 1.46 12.84
CA TYR A 276 6.46 1.87 13.45
C TYR A 276 5.34 0.84 13.26
N SER A 277 5.28 0.18 12.10
CA SER A 277 4.30 -0.88 11.82
C SER A 277 4.64 -2.15 12.58
N LEU A 278 5.93 -2.49 12.65
CA LEU A 278 6.44 -3.63 13.39
C LEU A 278 6.26 -3.47 14.90
N ALA A 279 6.27 -2.24 15.43
CA ALA A 279 5.98 -1.96 16.84
C ALA A 279 4.60 -2.48 17.27
N ALA A 280 3.60 -2.47 16.37
CA ALA A 280 2.30 -3.06 16.67
C ALA A 280 2.38 -4.59 16.84
N LEU A 281 3.26 -5.25 16.11
CA LEU A 281 3.41 -6.71 16.12
C LEU A 281 4.38 -7.21 17.21
N CYS A 282 5.40 -6.42 17.55
CA CYS A 282 6.57 -6.87 18.30
C CYS A 282 6.93 -5.91 19.44
N PRO A 283 6.76 -6.32 20.72
CA PRO A 283 7.00 -5.47 21.88
C PRO A 283 8.43 -4.92 21.97
N ASP A 284 9.44 -5.70 21.58
CA ASP A 284 10.83 -5.26 21.63
C ASP A 284 11.12 -4.14 20.62
N VAL A 285 10.51 -4.23 19.43
CA VAL A 285 10.58 -3.16 18.41
C VAL A 285 9.84 -1.93 18.90
N ALA A 286 8.68 -2.08 19.56
CA ALA A 286 7.97 -0.96 20.17
C ALA A 286 8.83 -0.23 21.21
N ALA A 287 9.46 -0.97 22.12
CA ALA A 287 10.36 -0.39 23.13
C ALA A 287 11.58 0.31 22.51
N LEU A 288 12.07 -0.18 21.37
CA LEU A 288 13.15 0.45 20.60
C LEU A 288 12.70 1.77 19.96
N VAL A 289 11.58 1.77 19.23
CA VAL A 289 11.00 2.97 18.59
C VAL A 289 10.70 4.04 19.62
N ASP A 290 10.11 3.67 20.76
CA ASP A 290 9.82 4.58 21.87
C ASP A 290 11.08 5.27 22.43
N ARG A 291 12.19 4.53 22.50
CA ARG A 291 13.47 5.06 22.98
C ARG A 291 14.05 6.05 21.98
N GLU A 292 14.10 5.67 20.71
CA GLU A 292 14.59 6.52 19.62
C GLU A 292 13.74 7.80 19.49
N GLU A 293 12.42 7.70 19.65
CA GLU A 293 11.53 8.86 19.62
C GLU A 293 11.76 9.79 20.82
N ARG A 294 11.97 9.24 22.03
CA ARG A 294 12.32 10.05 23.21
C ARG A 294 13.65 10.76 23.01
N GLU A 295 14.66 10.08 22.50
CA GLU A 295 15.97 10.66 22.21
C GLU A 295 15.89 11.75 21.15
N ARG A 296 15.18 11.50 20.03
CA ARG A 296 14.92 12.49 18.99
C ARG A 296 14.20 13.72 19.54
N LYS A 297 13.11 13.53 20.30
CA LYS A 297 12.37 14.64 20.94
C LYS A 297 13.26 15.43 21.90
N GLN A 298 14.10 14.77 22.68
CA GLN A 298 15.05 15.45 23.57
C GLN A 298 16.09 16.24 22.79
N GLN A 299 16.63 15.69 21.70
CA GLN A 299 17.58 16.38 20.84
C GLN A 299 16.92 17.61 20.17
N GLU A 300 15.76 17.46 19.55
CA GLU A 300 14.99 18.55 18.94
C GLU A 300 14.68 19.65 19.97
N GLN A 301 14.32 19.29 21.20
CA GLN A 301 14.10 20.25 22.28
C GLN A 301 15.38 20.99 22.67
N ARG A 302 16.54 20.30 22.73
CA ARG A 302 17.84 20.93 23.02
C ARG A 302 18.25 21.89 21.92
N GLU A 303 18.10 21.49 20.65
CA GLU A 303 18.40 22.33 19.49
C GLU A 303 17.47 23.56 19.44
N LEU A 304 16.17 23.36 19.66
CA LEU A 304 15.20 24.45 19.74
C LEU A 304 15.51 25.40 20.90
N ALA A 305 15.90 24.87 22.06
CA ALA A 305 16.28 25.67 23.23
C ALA A 305 17.57 26.47 22.96
N ALA A 306 18.58 25.85 22.33
CA ALA A 306 19.82 26.50 21.94
C ALA A 306 19.57 27.63 20.93
N ARG A 307 18.76 27.37 19.89
CA ARG A 307 18.34 28.37 18.91
C ARG A 307 17.62 29.55 19.57
N LYS A 308 16.62 29.28 20.42
CA LYS A 308 15.88 30.31 21.16
C LYS A 308 16.81 31.12 22.10
N ALA A 309 17.79 30.47 22.73
CA ALA A 309 18.75 31.15 23.59
C ALA A 309 19.69 32.06 22.79
N GLU A 310 20.14 31.61 21.62
CA GLU A 310 20.93 32.41 20.68
C GLU A 310 20.15 33.61 20.14
N GLU A 311 18.90 33.42 19.71
CA GLU A 311 18.02 34.52 19.26
C GLU A 311 17.87 35.58 20.35
N ARG A 312 17.63 35.16 21.61
CA ARG A 312 17.57 36.06 22.76
C ARG A 312 18.90 36.77 23.00
N ARG A 313 20.04 36.09 22.84
CA ARG A 313 21.38 36.69 22.98
C ARG A 313 21.60 37.76 21.92
N ARG A 314 21.29 37.47 20.64
CA ARG A 314 21.41 38.42 19.53
C ARG A 314 20.54 39.65 19.77
N CYS A 315 19.28 39.47 20.19
CA CYS A 315 18.40 40.61 20.51
C CYS A 315 18.87 41.43 21.71
N ARG A 316 19.42 40.81 22.76
CA ARG A 316 20.00 41.55 23.90
C ARG A 316 21.24 42.35 23.50
N ALA A 317 22.00 41.88 22.52
CA ALA A 317 23.19 42.56 22.00
C ALA A 317 22.85 43.73 21.07
N ALA A 318 21.71 43.67 20.37
CA ALA A 318 21.33 44.61 19.31
C ALA A 318 21.01 46.05 19.75
N HIS A 319 21.07 46.35 21.07
CA HIS A 319 20.98 47.65 21.75
C HIS A 319 19.87 47.67 22.80
N ARG A 320 20.21 48.06 24.04
CA ARG A 320 19.21 48.29 25.11
C ARG A 320 18.67 49.71 25.04
N ARG A 321 17.39 49.84 24.76
CA ARG A 321 16.69 51.13 24.79
C ARG A 321 16.51 51.60 26.24
N THR A 322 16.75 52.88 26.49
CA THR A 322 16.36 53.53 27.76
C THR A 322 15.24 54.53 27.45
N PRO A 323 13.98 54.23 27.78
CA PRO A 323 12.85 55.12 27.51
C PRO A 323 12.99 56.47 28.22
N ARG A 324 12.68 57.58 27.54
CA ARG A 324 12.71 58.93 28.15
C ARG A 324 11.65 59.16 29.21
N ILE A 325 10.55 58.40 29.16
CA ILE A 325 9.52 58.35 30.20
C ILE A 325 9.24 56.88 30.51
N LYS A 326 8.84 56.57 31.75
CA LYS A 326 8.55 55.19 32.17
C LYS A 326 7.32 54.64 31.44
N PRO A 327 7.43 53.54 30.67
CA PRO A 327 6.27 52.83 30.13
C PRO A 327 5.43 52.21 31.25
N VAL A 328 4.13 52.05 31.00
CA VAL A 328 3.24 51.23 31.84
C VAL A 328 3.61 49.76 31.71
N GLN A 329 3.93 49.36 30.48
CA GLN A 329 4.27 48.00 30.12
C GLN A 329 5.40 48.03 29.10
N THR A 330 6.37 47.14 29.28
CA THR A 330 7.45 46.90 28.32
C THR A 330 7.56 45.40 28.07
N VAL A 331 7.57 45.02 26.81
CA VAL A 331 7.72 43.62 26.37
C VAL A 331 8.84 43.57 25.35
N GLU A 332 9.84 42.74 25.61
CA GLU A 332 10.92 42.48 24.68
C GLU A 332 10.86 41.02 24.24
N LYS A 333 10.79 40.76 22.93
CA LYS A 333 10.70 39.41 22.40
C LYS A 333 11.37 39.27 21.02
N PRO A 334 12.14 38.21 20.78
CA PRO A 334 12.51 37.80 19.43
C PRO A 334 11.26 37.31 18.69
N VAL A 335 11.02 37.84 17.50
CA VAL A 335 9.92 37.44 16.61
C VAL A 335 10.50 37.11 15.24
N TRP A 336 10.04 36.01 14.66
CA TRP A 336 10.36 35.65 13.28
C TRP A 336 9.08 35.82 12.46
N THR A 337 9.16 36.26 11.21
CA THR A 337 7.97 36.36 10.34
C THR A 337 8.33 35.81 8.97
N ALA A 338 7.64 34.75 8.55
CA ALA A 338 7.87 34.14 7.23
C ALA A 338 7.40 35.05 6.09
N TYR A 339 6.34 35.83 6.32
CA TYR A 339 5.72 36.69 5.31
C TYR A 339 6.07 38.18 5.49
N GLY A 340 6.95 38.52 6.43
CA GLY A 340 7.36 39.91 6.65
C GLY A 340 6.28 40.81 7.26
N VAL A 341 5.27 40.25 7.92
CA VAL A 341 4.20 41.04 8.57
C VAL A 341 3.99 40.54 10.00
N MET A 342 3.84 41.48 10.94
CA MET A 342 3.24 41.26 12.25
C MET A 342 1.87 41.91 12.26
N ASP A 343 0.84 41.12 12.48
CA ASP A 343 -0.55 41.53 12.44
C ASP A 343 -1.23 41.37 13.80
N ALA A 344 -2.22 42.20 14.06
CA ALA A 344 -3.08 42.13 15.23
C ALA A 344 -4.52 42.37 14.79
N TYR A 345 -5.43 41.48 15.17
CA TYR A 345 -6.87 41.62 14.95
C TYR A 345 -7.60 41.51 16.28
N GLU A 346 -8.65 42.30 16.43
CA GLU A 346 -9.56 42.25 17.58
C GLU A 346 -10.81 41.39 17.32
N THR A 347 -11.13 41.16 16.05
CA THR A 347 -12.26 40.36 15.58
C THR A 347 -11.75 39.14 14.81
N GLU A 348 -12.61 38.13 14.66
CA GLU A 348 -12.30 36.92 13.87
C GLU A 348 -12.27 37.18 12.36
N GLU A 349 -12.65 38.38 11.93
CA GLU A 349 -12.62 38.79 10.53
C GLU A 349 -11.18 39.09 10.12
N VAL A 350 -10.52 38.06 9.55
CA VAL A 350 -9.18 38.15 8.99
C VAL A 350 -9.30 38.79 7.61
N GLU A 351 -9.12 40.10 7.54
CA GLU A 351 -8.89 40.75 6.25
C GLU A 351 -7.46 40.52 5.80
N GLU A 352 -7.26 40.27 4.51
CA GLU A 352 -5.91 40.15 3.97
C GLU A 352 -5.16 41.49 4.12
N PRO A 353 -3.87 41.46 4.51
CA PRO A 353 -3.04 42.66 4.53
C PRO A 353 -2.99 43.23 3.12
N PRO A 354 -3.08 44.56 2.95
CA PRO A 354 -2.92 45.15 1.64
C PRO A 354 -1.54 44.78 1.07
N THR A 355 -1.54 44.15 -0.10
CA THR A 355 -0.33 43.80 -0.84
C THR A 355 0.18 45.01 -1.62
N GLY A 356 1.49 45.27 -1.57
CA GLY A 356 2.16 46.10 -2.58
C GLY A 356 2.52 47.54 -2.20
N ASP A 357 2.43 47.94 -0.93
CA ASP A 357 2.85 49.27 -0.50
C ASP A 357 4.12 49.21 0.36
N ASP A 358 5.12 50.05 0.09
CA ASP A 358 6.32 50.27 0.92
C ASP A 358 5.98 51.01 2.24
N ARG A 359 4.93 50.57 2.93
CA ARG A 359 4.46 51.14 4.20
C ARG A 359 5.00 50.32 5.35
N LEU A 360 5.50 50.98 6.39
CA LEU A 360 5.96 50.31 7.61
C LEU A 360 4.80 49.83 8.49
N VAL A 361 3.70 50.59 8.52
CA VAL A 361 2.52 50.31 9.36
C VAL A 361 1.27 50.64 8.58
N ASP A 362 0.26 49.79 8.70
CA ASP A 362 -1.11 50.08 8.29
C ASP A 362 -2.10 49.76 9.41
N THR A 363 -3.24 50.45 9.42
CA THR A 363 -4.26 50.31 10.46
C THR A 363 -5.67 50.41 9.90
N ARG A 364 -6.55 49.55 10.39
CA ARG A 364 -8.01 49.63 10.22
C ARG A 364 -8.67 49.58 11.61
N PRO A 365 -9.95 49.91 11.77
CA PRO A 365 -10.65 49.70 13.04
C PRO A 365 -10.51 48.23 13.47
N GLY A 366 -9.88 47.98 14.62
CA GLY A 366 -9.65 46.62 15.14
C GLY A 366 -8.55 45.80 14.45
N ALA A 367 -7.80 46.36 13.50
CA ALA A 367 -6.66 45.68 12.88
C ALA A 367 -5.41 46.56 12.74
N VAL A 368 -4.23 45.98 12.96
CA VAL A 368 -2.93 46.63 12.78
C VAL A 368 -2.00 45.68 12.04
N TYR A 369 -1.29 46.21 11.03
CA TYR A 369 -0.25 45.51 10.28
C TYR A 369 1.06 46.25 10.42
N VAL A 370 2.13 45.57 10.81
CA VAL A 370 3.48 46.10 10.87
C VAL A 370 4.37 45.29 9.95
N TYR A 371 4.86 45.94 8.90
CA TYR A 371 5.67 45.32 7.87
C TYR A 371 7.15 45.34 8.27
N VAL A 372 7.81 44.20 8.15
CA VAL A 372 9.22 43.97 8.47
C VAL A 372 9.84 43.09 7.39
N HIS A 373 11.17 42.93 7.37
CA HIS A 373 11.76 41.99 6.42
C HIS A 373 11.37 40.55 6.75
N ALA A 374 10.87 39.82 5.76
CA ALA A 374 10.62 38.39 5.85
C ALA A 374 11.91 37.61 6.15
N ASP A 375 11.77 36.47 6.83
CA ASP A 375 12.84 35.52 7.14
C ASP A 375 14.02 36.10 7.97
N ARG A 376 13.83 37.28 8.58
CA ARG A 376 14.81 37.91 9.47
C ARG A 376 14.34 37.88 10.91
N LEU A 377 15.27 37.64 11.83
CA LEU A 377 15.01 37.76 13.26
C LEU A 377 14.72 39.23 13.61
N THR A 378 13.52 39.50 14.10
CA THR A 378 13.06 40.82 14.54
C THR A 378 13.14 40.90 16.05
N CYS A 379 13.97 41.81 16.55
CA CYS A 379 14.04 42.11 17.98
C CYS A 379 13.00 43.18 18.31
N VAL A 380 11.85 42.72 18.79
CA VAL A 380 10.70 43.57 19.07
C VAL A 380 10.76 44.07 20.51
N THR A 381 10.62 45.39 20.67
CA THR A 381 10.35 46.06 21.94
C THR A 381 8.99 46.74 21.83
N ALA A 382 8.01 46.31 22.61
CA ALA A 382 6.70 46.95 22.69
C ALA A 382 6.59 47.73 24.01
N GLU A 383 6.20 49.00 23.91
CA GLU A 383 6.07 49.91 25.04
C GLU A 383 4.68 50.55 25.05
N THR A 384 3.97 50.43 26.17
CA THR A 384 2.67 51.09 26.35
C THR A 384 2.79 52.26 27.31
N TYR A 385 2.15 53.39 27.00
CA TYR A 385 2.20 54.60 27.81
C TYR A 385 0.79 55.18 28.06
N ARG A 386 0.57 55.82 29.22
CA ARG A 386 -0.66 56.60 29.50
C ARG A 386 -0.68 57.99 28.85
N ARG A 387 0.43 58.42 28.28
CA ARG A 387 0.58 59.72 27.62
C ARG A 387 1.57 59.61 26.48
N ARG A 388 1.46 60.51 25.49
CA ARG A 388 2.35 60.54 24.33
C ARG A 388 3.83 60.64 24.75
N PRO A 389 4.68 59.64 24.42
CA PRO A 389 6.12 59.72 24.66
C PRO A 389 6.79 60.70 23.68
N PRO A 390 7.91 61.34 24.07
CA PRO A 390 8.72 62.15 23.15
C PRO A 390 9.10 61.38 21.88
N ALA A 391 9.15 62.05 20.74
CA ALA A 391 9.62 61.43 19.49
C ALA A 391 11.15 61.24 19.55
N GLU A 392 11.62 60.08 19.10
CA GLU A 392 13.03 59.69 19.14
C GLU A 392 13.49 59.14 17.78
N PRO A 393 13.55 59.96 16.72
CA PRO A 393 13.88 59.48 15.38
C PRO A 393 15.36 59.11 15.19
N LYS A 394 16.25 59.60 16.06
CA LYS A 394 17.70 59.39 15.91
C LYS A 394 18.05 57.91 16.07
N GLY A 395 18.73 57.33 15.08
CA GLY A 395 19.23 55.96 15.11
C GLY A 395 18.29 54.90 14.52
N TRP A 396 17.14 55.33 14.01
CA TRP A 396 16.17 54.51 13.29
C TRP A 396 16.15 54.87 11.80
N ASP A 397 15.87 53.88 10.95
CA ASP A 397 15.79 54.09 9.51
C ASP A 397 14.42 54.65 9.14
N ARG A 398 13.37 54.12 9.78
CA ARG A 398 11.98 54.53 9.55
C ARG A 398 11.26 54.72 10.88
N VAL A 399 10.48 55.80 10.98
CA VAL A 399 9.59 56.05 12.11
C VAL A 399 8.24 56.50 11.58
N VAL A 400 7.19 55.75 11.89
CA VAL A 400 5.80 56.05 11.48
C VAL A 400 4.92 56.17 12.70
N GLU A 401 4.14 57.25 12.79
CA GLU A 401 3.09 57.42 13.81
C GLU A 401 1.72 57.47 13.13
N ILE A 402 0.83 56.54 13.47
CA ILE A 402 -0.51 56.40 12.88
C ILE A 402 -1.58 56.31 13.98
N GLY A 403 -2.82 56.66 13.65
CA GLY A 403 -3.97 56.50 14.54
C GLY A 403 -4.56 55.10 14.43
N TYR A 404 -5.06 54.57 15.54
CA TYR A 404 -5.71 53.27 15.61
C TYR A 404 -6.97 53.37 16.46
N THR A 405 -8.03 52.69 16.04
CA THR A 405 -9.27 52.60 16.79
C THR A 405 -9.46 51.17 17.22
N SER A 406 -9.51 50.95 18.53
CA SER A 406 -9.70 49.64 19.15
C SER A 406 -11.15 49.47 19.59
N PRO A 407 -11.94 48.59 18.95
CA PRO A 407 -13.33 48.34 19.31
C PRO A 407 -13.51 47.45 20.56
N THR A 408 -12.53 46.63 20.92
CA THR A 408 -12.62 45.69 22.06
C THR A 408 -11.64 46.00 23.19
N GLY A 409 -10.71 46.94 22.97
CA GLY A 409 -9.66 47.25 23.93
C GLY A 409 -8.52 46.24 23.95
N LYS A 410 -8.30 45.51 22.85
CA LYS A 410 -7.22 44.54 22.70
C LYS A 410 -6.29 44.90 21.55
N LEU A 411 -4.98 44.78 21.75
CA LEU A 411 -4.01 44.85 20.68
C LEU A 411 -2.95 43.80 20.94
N GLU A 412 -3.17 42.62 20.37
CA GLU A 412 -2.33 41.43 20.56
C GLU A 412 -1.76 41.03 19.21
N PHE A 413 -0.47 41.28 19.01
CA PHE A 413 0.20 40.86 17.78
C PHE A 413 0.35 39.36 17.74
N GLN A 414 0.13 38.80 16.56
CA GLN A 414 0.19 37.38 16.24
C GLN A 414 1.22 37.15 15.12
N GLN A 415 1.56 35.89 14.89
CA GLN A 415 2.42 35.44 13.80
C GLN A 415 1.70 34.31 13.07
N GLY A 416 1.29 34.56 11.83
CA GLY A 416 0.65 33.54 10.98
C GLY A 416 -0.63 32.98 11.61
N SER A 417 -0.72 31.65 11.71
CA SER A 417 -1.91 30.85 12.09
C SER A 417 -2.42 31.01 13.54
N GLY A 418 -2.41 32.22 14.09
CA GLY A 418 -3.05 32.54 15.39
C GLY A 418 -2.12 32.51 16.61
N TYR A 419 -0.81 32.30 16.43
CA TYR A 419 0.13 32.27 17.54
C TYR A 419 0.44 33.69 18.04
N ARG A 420 -0.02 34.03 19.24
CA ARG A 420 0.22 35.33 19.88
C ARG A 420 1.71 35.53 20.17
N VAL A 421 2.28 36.58 19.57
CA VAL A 421 3.67 36.97 19.79
C VAL A 421 3.82 38.02 20.87
N LEU A 422 2.88 38.96 21.00
CA LEU A 422 2.89 39.97 22.06
C LEU A 422 1.61 39.90 22.92
N PRO A 423 1.66 40.25 24.21
CA PRO A 423 0.45 40.39 25.03
C PRO A 423 -0.35 41.63 24.60
N ASN A 424 -1.53 41.82 25.20
CA ASN A 424 -2.33 43.02 24.94
C ASN A 424 -1.52 44.28 25.29
N LEU A 425 -1.39 45.18 24.31
CA LEU A 425 -0.65 46.44 24.44
C LEU A 425 -1.55 47.63 24.81
N LEU A 426 -2.87 47.46 24.92
CA LEU A 426 -3.80 48.52 25.31
C LEU A 426 -4.09 48.45 26.81
N VAL A 427 -3.93 49.57 27.50
CA VAL A 427 -4.09 49.67 28.97
C VAL A 427 -5.36 50.37 29.40
N ASP A 428 -6.01 51.14 28.52
CA ASP A 428 -7.19 51.95 28.84
C ASP A 428 -8.48 51.38 28.23
N GLY A 429 -8.44 50.15 27.71
CA GLY A 429 -9.59 49.47 27.11
C GLY A 429 -9.94 49.96 25.70
N GLU A 430 -11.22 49.92 25.34
CA GLU A 430 -11.74 50.40 24.06
C GLU A 430 -11.40 51.88 23.84
N GLY A 431 -11.07 52.26 22.61
CA GLY A 431 -10.94 53.67 22.26
C GLY A 431 -9.95 53.97 21.14
N ARG A 432 -9.52 55.24 21.08
CA ARG A 432 -8.58 55.71 20.06
C ARG A 432 -7.17 55.79 20.63
N TYR A 433 -6.24 55.19 19.90
CA TYR A 433 -4.83 55.12 20.24
C TYR A 433 -3.98 55.70 19.11
N ARG A 434 -2.72 55.92 19.43
CA ARG A 434 -1.66 56.22 18.47
C ARG A 434 -0.61 55.13 18.59
N LEU A 435 -0.23 54.56 17.46
CA LEU A 435 0.91 53.66 17.37
C LEU A 435 2.05 54.43 16.74
N ARG A 436 3.20 54.41 17.38
CA ARG A 436 4.46 54.85 16.79
C ARG A 436 5.38 53.65 16.64
N VAL A 437 5.68 53.28 15.41
CA VAL A 437 6.57 52.18 15.09
C VAL A 437 7.88 52.76 14.58
N HIS A 438 8.98 52.31 15.19
CA HIS A 438 10.32 52.60 14.72
C HIS A 438 10.93 51.30 14.22
N HIS A 439 11.49 51.35 13.02
CA HIS A 439 12.12 50.21 12.37
C HIS A 439 13.53 50.58 11.98
N ARG A 440 14.43 49.63 12.22
CA ARG A 440 15.78 49.63 11.67
C ARG A 440 16.00 48.29 11.01
N GLY A 441 16.31 48.34 9.72
CA GLY A 441 16.58 47.18 8.89
C GLY A 441 17.80 46.39 9.40
N PRO A 442 17.99 45.17 8.88
CA PRO A 442 19.14 44.35 9.23
C PRO A 442 20.42 44.93 8.60
N ASP A 443 21.48 45.07 9.39
CA ASP A 443 22.81 45.42 8.87
C ASP A 443 23.47 44.15 8.31
N ARG A 444 23.46 43.96 6.96
CA ARG A 444 24.06 42.88 6.13
C ARG A 444 23.81 41.40 6.54
N GLU A 445 23.91 41.02 7.81
CA GLU A 445 23.52 39.73 8.40
C GLU A 445 22.90 39.83 9.81
N ASP A 446 22.68 41.05 10.31
CA ASP A 446 22.19 41.29 11.67
C ASP A 446 20.67 41.14 11.83
N VAL A 447 20.25 41.17 13.10
CA VAL A 447 18.83 41.25 13.47
C VAL A 447 18.23 42.60 13.06
N GLN A 448 16.98 42.60 12.63
CA GLN A 448 16.24 43.85 12.46
C GLN A 448 15.61 44.26 13.80
N ARG A 449 15.42 45.57 13.99
CA ARG A 449 14.89 46.12 15.25
C ARG A 449 13.56 46.77 15.03
N LEU A 450 12.64 46.50 15.94
CA LEU A 450 11.30 47.05 15.92
C LEU A 450 10.93 47.57 17.30
N LEU A 451 10.58 48.85 17.36
CA LEU A 451 10.02 49.48 18.56
C LEU A 451 8.57 49.87 18.28
N ILE A 452 7.63 49.29 19.00
CA ILE A 452 6.20 49.61 18.91
C ILE A 452 5.81 50.38 20.17
N GLN A 453 5.46 51.65 20.02
CA GLN A 453 4.98 52.47 21.13
C GLN A 453 3.48 52.71 20.98
N VAL A 454 2.70 52.37 22.00
CA VAL A 454 1.25 52.53 22.01
C VAL A 454 0.86 53.50 23.12
N PHE A 455 0.03 54.50 22.79
CA PHE A 455 -0.45 55.49 23.76
C PHE A 455 -1.81 56.05 23.35
N PRO A 456 -2.64 56.51 24.31
CA PRO A 456 -3.94 57.09 24.02
C PRO A 456 -3.83 58.28 23.06
N ALA A 457 -4.74 58.35 22.09
CA ALA A 457 -4.93 59.57 21.32
C ALA A 457 -5.63 60.58 22.24
N LYS A 458 -5.10 61.81 22.34
CA LYS A 458 -5.87 62.89 22.97
C LYS A 458 -7.20 63.00 22.22
N THR A 459 -8.30 63.07 22.94
CA THR A 459 -9.62 63.44 22.40
C THR A 459 -9.58 64.91 21.94
N SER A 460 -8.82 65.23 20.90
CA SER A 460 -8.93 66.52 20.23
C SER A 460 -10.14 66.50 19.32
N LYS A 461 -10.93 67.58 19.35
CA LYS A 461 -11.76 67.96 18.21
C LYS A 461 -10.83 68.00 16.99
N ARG A 462 -11.17 67.21 15.96
CA ARG A 462 -10.53 67.05 14.63
C ARG A 462 -9.22 67.82 14.43
N SER A 463 -8.11 67.10 14.33
CA SER A 463 -6.85 67.61 13.79
C SER A 463 -6.30 66.64 12.74
N HIS A 464 -6.06 67.17 11.54
CA HIS A 464 -5.58 66.51 10.33
C HIS A 464 -4.33 65.64 10.55
N VAL A 465 -4.24 64.56 9.76
CA VAL A 465 -3.07 63.68 9.65
C VAL A 465 -1.90 64.50 9.08
N THR A 466 -0.87 64.75 9.90
CA THR A 466 0.42 65.27 9.45
C THR A 466 1.40 64.10 9.37
N GLY A 467 1.63 63.59 8.17
CA GLY A 467 2.72 62.65 7.90
C GLY A 467 4.05 63.39 7.90
N LEU A 468 4.83 63.24 8.97
CA LEU A 468 6.21 63.72 8.99
C LEU A 468 7.08 62.68 8.28
N ARG A 469 7.26 62.82 6.96
CA ARG A 469 8.31 62.09 6.22
C ARG A 469 9.65 62.74 6.59
N ILE A 470 10.52 61.99 7.27
CA ILE A 470 11.94 62.35 7.37
C ILE A 470 12.58 61.83 6.09
N ALA A 471 13.27 62.71 5.36
CA ALA A 471 13.86 62.43 4.06
C ALA A 471 14.81 61.23 4.10
N ASP A 472 14.66 60.35 3.11
CA ASP A 472 15.61 59.28 2.81
C ASP A 472 17.01 59.90 2.62
N ARG A 473 17.99 59.43 3.38
CA ARG A 473 19.39 59.67 3.05
C ARG A 473 19.77 58.69 1.96
N PRO A 474 20.29 59.14 0.80
CA PRO A 474 20.93 58.23 -0.14
C PRO A 474 22.18 57.65 0.52
N GLY A 475 22.23 56.32 0.61
CA GLY A 475 23.40 55.53 0.95
C GLY A 475 23.86 54.76 -0.29
#